data_AF-A0A7S3NRF9-F1
#
_entry.id   AF-A0A7S3NRF9-F1
#
_cell.length_a   1.000
_cell.length_b   1.000
_cell.length_c   1.000
_cell.angle_alpha   90.00
_cell.angle_beta   90.00
_cell.angle_gamma   90.00
#
_symmetry.space_group_name_H-M   'P 1'
#
loop_
_entity.id
_entity.type
_entity.pdbx_description
1 polymer ?
#
loop_
_entity_poly.entity_id
_entity_poly.type
_entity_poly.pdbx_seq_one_letter_code
_entity_poly.pdbx_strand_id
1 'polypeptide(L)'
;IKRRINKIKEKYFQAYDQILVAPQKDYKKMFTYLVEKIESLNECPLSFESLDNPAILPSGNTINEQFCKNLISSGSTDPFDCQKRIRSVVVNRFAKEVFELT
;
A
#
# COMPACT_ATOMS: atom_id res chain seq x y z
N ILE A 1 8.55 -0.25 -13.92
CA ILE A 1 9.06 0.12 -12.58
C ILE A 1 9.64 1.53 -12.59
N LYS A 2 10.90 1.81 -12.98
CA LYS A 2 11.50 3.18 -12.90
C LYS A 2 10.66 4.32 -13.52
N ARG A 3 10.03 4.11 -14.68
CA ARG A 3 9.17 5.11 -15.35
C ARG A 3 7.86 5.40 -14.58
N ARG A 4 7.36 4.43 -13.83
CA ARG A 4 6.10 4.48 -13.07
C ARG A 4 6.28 5.24 -11.75
N ILE A 5 7.33 4.89 -11.01
CA ILE A 5 7.78 5.62 -9.82
C ILE A 5 7.99 7.10 -10.12
N ASN A 6 8.57 7.44 -11.28
CA ASN A 6 8.76 8.84 -11.65
C ASN A 6 7.45 9.61 -11.87
N LYS A 7 6.43 9.00 -12.49
CA LYS A 7 5.09 9.64 -12.62
C LYS A 7 4.44 9.90 -11.27
N ILE A 8 4.52 8.93 -10.36
CA ILE A 8 3.99 9.08 -9.00
C ILE A 8 4.78 10.16 -8.26
N LYS A 9 6.11 10.12 -8.33
CA LYS A 9 6.96 11.18 -7.76
C LYS A 9 6.61 12.55 -8.31
N GLU A 10 6.40 12.69 -9.62
CA GLU A 10 5.97 13.95 -10.22
C GLU A 10 4.62 14.40 -9.66
N LYS A 11 3.59 13.52 -9.63
CA LYS A 11 2.26 13.84 -9.08
C LYS A 11 2.30 14.32 -7.62
N TYR A 12 3.05 13.64 -6.75
CA TYR A 12 3.07 13.97 -5.31
C TYR A 12 4.14 15.01 -4.94
N PHE A 13 5.20 15.19 -5.74
CA PHE A 13 6.29 16.12 -5.41
C PHE A 13 6.36 17.40 -6.26
N GLN A 14 5.72 17.47 -7.44
CA GLN A 14 5.77 18.70 -8.28
C GLN A 14 5.23 19.94 -7.58
N ALA A 15 4.21 19.81 -6.72
CA ALA A 15 3.68 20.93 -5.92
C ALA A 15 4.45 21.15 -4.60
N TYR A 16 5.14 20.12 -4.10
CA TYR A 16 5.82 20.15 -2.80
C TYR A 16 7.20 20.80 -2.87
N ASP A 17 7.93 20.62 -3.98
CA ASP A 17 9.26 21.21 -4.16
C ASP A 17 9.21 22.77 -4.22
N GLN A 18 8.03 23.39 -4.42
CA GLN A 18 7.85 24.85 -4.46
C GLN A 18 7.45 25.49 -3.10
N ILE A 19 7.04 24.70 -2.10
CA ILE A 19 6.37 25.22 -0.89
C ILE A 19 7.20 25.03 0.40
N LEU A 20 8.28 24.24 0.40
CA LEU A 20 8.83 23.72 1.66
C LEU A 20 10.17 24.29 2.11
N VAL A 21 10.09 25.04 3.22
CA VAL A 21 11.17 25.25 4.20
C VAL A 21 11.26 23.98 5.07
N ALA A 22 12.48 23.46 5.28
CA ALA A 22 12.81 22.14 5.86
C ALA A 22 11.96 21.75 7.11
N PRO A 23 11.47 20.48 7.19
CA PRO A 23 12.32 19.31 7.44
C PRO A 23 11.89 18.03 6.67
N GLN A 24 11.83 18.04 5.33
CA GLN A 24 11.14 16.98 4.56
C GLN A 24 12.01 16.02 3.72
N LYS A 25 13.35 16.00 3.88
CA LYS A 25 14.19 15.00 3.18
C LYS A 25 13.86 13.57 3.58
N ASP A 26 13.57 13.34 4.85
CA ASP A 26 13.25 12.00 5.38
C ASP A 26 11.86 11.55 4.93
N TYR A 27 10.90 12.48 4.81
CA TYR A 27 9.59 12.19 4.24
C TYR A 27 9.69 11.79 2.76
N LYS A 28 10.47 12.51 1.94
CA LYS A 28 10.68 12.18 0.52
C LYS A 28 11.33 10.80 0.34
N LYS A 29 12.31 10.44 1.18
CA LYS A 29 12.92 9.11 1.21
C LYS A 29 11.92 8.04 1.62
N MET A 30 11.18 8.25 2.71
CA MET A 30 10.18 7.32 3.20
C MET A 30 9.08 7.08 2.16
N PHE A 31 8.55 8.13 1.55
CA PHE A 31 7.54 8.03 0.50
C PHE A 31 8.08 7.27 -0.71
N THR A 32 9.30 7.58 -1.16
CA THR A 32 9.94 6.85 -2.28
C THR A 32 10.06 5.36 -1.97
N TYR A 33 10.51 5.02 -0.77
CA TYR A 33 10.61 3.64 -0.30
C TYR A 33 9.24 2.94 -0.29
N LEU A 34 8.18 3.62 0.16
CA LEU A 34 6.83 3.06 0.19
C LEU A 34 6.28 2.82 -1.23
N VAL A 35 6.49 3.75 -2.17
CA VAL A 35 6.13 3.55 -3.58
C VAL A 35 6.86 2.35 -4.17
N GLU A 36 8.17 2.24 -3.95
CA GLU A 36 8.99 1.12 -4.43
C GLU A 36 8.50 -0.23 -3.87
N LYS A 37 8.20 -0.27 -2.57
CA LYS A 37 7.66 -1.46 -1.92
C LYS A 37 6.30 -1.85 -2.50
N ILE A 38 5.41 -0.89 -2.74
CA ILE A 38 4.08 -1.17 -3.31
C ILE A 38 4.17 -1.55 -4.79
N GLU A 39 5.00 -0.90 -5.59
CA GLU A 39 5.20 -1.32 -6.99
C GLU A 39 5.79 -2.74 -7.10
N SER A 40 6.51 -3.21 -6.08
CA SER A 40 6.99 -4.59 -6.04
C SER A 40 5.89 -5.60 -5.67
N LEU A 41 4.79 -5.15 -5.09
CA LEU A 41 3.61 -5.97 -4.78
C LEU A 41 2.73 -6.10 -6.04
N ASN A 42 3.07 -7.02 -6.94
CA ASN A 42 2.21 -7.33 -8.09
C ASN A 42 1.11 -8.36 -7.76
N GLU A 43 1.33 -9.15 -6.70
CA GLU A 43 0.50 -10.28 -6.32
C GLU A 43 0.13 -10.22 -4.84
N CYS A 44 -1.07 -10.69 -4.54
CA CYS A 44 -1.56 -10.85 -3.19
C CYS A 44 -0.77 -11.98 -2.50
N PRO A 45 -0.13 -11.75 -1.35
CA PRO A 45 0.76 -12.73 -0.71
C PRO A 45 0.04 -13.98 -0.19
N LEU A 46 -1.29 -14.00 -0.17
CA LEU A 46 -2.10 -15.14 0.28
C LEU A 46 -2.76 -15.90 -0.87
N SER A 47 -3.17 -15.19 -1.94
CA SER A 47 -3.87 -15.80 -3.07
C SER A 47 -2.99 -16.02 -4.29
N PHE A 48 -1.83 -15.36 -4.34
CA PHE A 48 -0.94 -15.30 -5.52
C PHE A 48 -1.62 -14.73 -6.78
N GLU A 49 -2.79 -14.12 -6.63
CA GLU A 49 -3.49 -13.40 -7.71
C GLU A 49 -3.08 -11.94 -7.72
N SER A 50 -3.40 -11.21 -8.79
CA SER A 50 -3.12 -9.77 -8.86
C SER A 50 -3.85 -8.98 -7.76
N LEU A 51 -3.23 -7.89 -7.31
CA LEU A 51 -3.81 -6.97 -6.33
C LEU A 51 -4.70 -5.93 -7.02
N ASP A 52 -5.99 -6.20 -7.13
CA ASP A 52 -6.96 -5.28 -7.78
C ASP A 52 -7.58 -4.28 -6.79
N ASN A 53 -7.98 -4.76 -5.61
CA ASN A 53 -8.60 -3.96 -4.56
C ASN A 53 -7.79 -4.13 -3.28
N PRO A 54 -6.67 -3.41 -3.15
CA PRO A 54 -5.74 -3.63 -2.04
C PRO A 54 -6.35 -3.14 -0.72
N ALA A 55 -6.32 -4.01 0.29
CA ALA A 55 -6.65 -3.75 1.68
C ALA A 55 -5.44 -4.01 2.57
N ILE A 56 -5.27 -3.21 3.61
CA ILE A 56 -4.16 -3.34 4.55
C ILE A 56 -4.62 -4.08 5.81
N LEU A 57 -3.84 -5.07 6.21
CA LEU A 57 -4.02 -5.80 7.45
C LEU A 57 -3.39 -5.04 8.64
N PRO A 58 -3.78 -5.35 9.89
CA PRO A 58 -3.15 -4.76 11.09
C PRO A 58 -1.62 -4.97 11.20
N SER A 59 -1.08 -6.01 10.57
CA SER A 59 0.36 -6.24 10.41
C SER A 59 1.05 -5.26 9.47
N GLY A 60 0.28 -4.49 8.68
CA GLY A 60 0.77 -3.61 7.62
C GLY A 60 0.93 -4.29 6.26
N ASN A 61 0.63 -5.59 6.15
CA ASN A 61 0.65 -6.30 4.88
C ASN A 61 -0.57 -5.95 4.02
N THR A 62 -0.37 -5.84 2.71
CA THR A 62 -1.44 -5.54 1.75
C THR A 62 -1.90 -6.84 1.08
N ILE A 63 -3.21 -7.08 1.08
CA ILE A 63 -3.88 -8.24 0.47
C ILE A 63 -5.09 -7.75 -0.35
N ASN A 64 -5.76 -8.64 -1.06
CA ASN A 64 -7.04 -8.30 -1.69
C ASN A 64 -8.15 -8.11 -0.63
N GLU A 65 -8.99 -7.10 -0.87
CA GLU A 65 -10.15 -6.77 -0.04
C GLU A 65 -11.06 -7.98 0.21
N GLN A 66 -11.29 -8.79 -0.82
CA GLN A 66 -12.11 -9.99 -0.70
C GLN A 66 -11.52 -11.02 0.29
N PHE A 67 -10.20 -11.19 0.28
CA PHE A 67 -9.53 -12.04 1.26
C PHE A 67 -9.65 -11.47 2.68
N CYS A 68 -9.54 -10.15 2.83
CA CYS A 68 -9.73 -9.49 4.13
C CYS A 68 -11.16 -9.72 4.66
N LYS A 69 -12.18 -9.59 3.81
CA LYS A 69 -13.58 -9.88 4.16
C LYS A 69 -13.77 -11.32 4.60
N ASN A 70 -13.17 -12.27 3.88
CA ASN A 70 -13.23 -13.69 4.24
C ASN A 70 -12.63 -13.93 5.63
N LEU A 71 -11.44 -13.38 5.92
CA LEU A 71 -10.78 -13.50 7.23
C LEU A 71 -11.61 -12.91 8.37
N ILE A 72 -12.28 -11.77 8.13
CA ILE A 72 -13.19 -11.17 9.11
C ILE A 72 -14.39 -12.08 9.35
N SER A 73 -14.99 -12.60 8.28
CA SER A 73 -16.17 -13.47 8.35
C SER A 73 -15.91 -14.80 9.05
N SER A 74 -14.68 -15.33 8.94
CA SER A 74 -14.25 -16.55 9.63
C SER A 74 -13.83 -16.31 11.08
N GLY A 75 -13.81 -15.06 11.55
CA GLY A 75 -13.31 -14.70 12.88
C GLY A 75 -11.80 -14.92 13.04
N SER A 76 -11.06 -15.01 11.94
CA SER A 76 -9.63 -15.27 11.93
C SER A 76 -8.82 -14.06 12.41
N THR A 77 -7.60 -14.34 12.87
CA THR A 77 -6.60 -13.31 13.15
C THR A 77 -5.81 -12.97 11.88
N ASP A 78 -4.98 -11.94 11.97
CA ASP A 78 -4.07 -11.57 10.90
C ASP A 78 -3.07 -12.72 10.64
N PRO A 79 -3.00 -13.26 9.40
CA PRO A 79 -2.13 -14.39 9.07
C PRO A 79 -0.63 -14.06 9.15
N PHE A 80 -0.27 -12.78 9.15
CA PHE A 80 1.12 -12.32 9.30
C PHE A 80 1.45 -11.86 10.72
N ASP A 81 0.44 -11.77 11.61
CA ASP A 81 0.60 -11.41 13.02
C ASP A 81 -0.59 -11.96 13.83
N CYS A 82 -0.46 -13.20 14.31
CA CYS A 82 -1.56 -13.92 14.96
C CYS A 82 -2.07 -13.25 16.26
N GLN A 83 -1.35 -12.27 16.80
CA GLN A 83 -1.78 -11.49 17.97
C GLN A 83 -2.80 -10.40 17.61
N LYS A 84 -2.89 -10.02 16.33
CA LYS A 84 -3.77 -8.95 15.86
C LYS A 84 -5.06 -9.51 15.28
N ARG A 85 -6.19 -9.00 15.76
CA ARG A 85 -7.51 -9.29 15.19
C ARG A 85 -7.82 -8.35 14.02
N ILE A 86 -8.39 -8.90 12.96
CA ILE A 86 -8.91 -8.12 11.85
C ILE A 86 -10.36 -7.75 12.20
N ARG A 87 -10.62 -6.45 12.40
CA ARG A 87 -11.95 -5.97 12.84
C ARG A 87 -12.77 -5.34 11.73
N SER A 88 -12.10 -4.83 10.71
CA SER A 88 -12.72 -4.15 9.60
C SER A 88 -11.79 -4.19 8.39
N VAL A 89 -12.38 -4.02 7.22
CA VAL A 89 -11.63 -3.80 5.99
C VAL A 89 -11.08 -2.38 6.02
N VAL A 90 -9.77 -2.24 5.83
CA VAL A 90 -9.11 -0.95 5.62
C VAL A 90 -8.55 -0.94 4.21
N VAL A 91 -9.17 -0.15 3.32
CA VAL A 91 -8.70 -0.03 1.93
C VAL A 91 -7.35 0.70 1.90
N ASN A 92 -6.36 0.09 1.25
CA ASN A 92 -5.07 0.73 1.02
C ASN A 92 -5.16 1.63 -0.21
N ARG A 93 -5.72 2.83 -0.01
CA ARG A 93 -5.93 3.82 -1.07
C ARG A 93 -4.64 4.19 -1.79
N PHE A 94 -3.53 4.28 -1.04
CA PHE A 94 -2.23 4.59 -1.62
C PHE A 94 -1.77 3.48 -2.57
N ALA A 95 -1.91 2.21 -2.19
CA ALA A 95 -1.60 1.10 -3.09
C ALA A 95 -2.50 1.09 -4.33
N LYS A 96 -3.80 1.35 -4.15
CA LYS A 96 -4.76 1.44 -5.25
C LYS A 96 -4.36 2.53 -6.26
N GLU A 97 -4.03 3.72 -5.78
CA GLU A 97 -3.55 4.83 -6.61
C GLU A 97 -2.25 4.48 -7.34
N VAL A 98 -1.32 3.77 -6.68
CA VAL A 98 -0.07 3.31 -7.31
C VAL A 98 -0.40 2.36 -8.47
N PHE A 99 -1.29 1.37 -8.28
CA PHE A 99 -1.65 0.41 -9.34
C PHE A 99 -2.47 1.04 -10.48
N GLU A 100 -3.40 1.95 -10.19
CA GLU A 100 -4.20 2.64 -11.22
C GLU A 100 -3.36 3.56 -12.14
N LEU A 101 -2.18 3.99 -11.68
CA LEU A 101 -1.24 4.81 -12.46
C LEU A 101 -0.29 3.97 -13.35
N THR A 102 -0.36 2.64 -13.31
CA THR A 102 0.58 1.71 -13.99
C THR A 102 0.10 1.10 -15.29
#